data_AF-A0A2G8XY37-F1
#
_entry.id   AF-A0A2G8XY37-F1
#
_cell.length_a   1.000
_cell.length_b   1.000
_cell.length_c   1.000
_cell.angle_alpha   90.00
_cell.angle_beta   90.00
_cell.angle_gamma   90.00
#
_symmetry.space_group_name_H-M   'P 1'
#
loop_
_entity.id
_entity.type
_entity.pdbx_description
1 polymer ?
#
loop_
_entity_poly.entity_id
_entity_poly.type
_entity_poly.pdbx_seq_one_letter_code
_entity_poly.pdbx_strand_id
1 'polypeptide(L)'
;NLAIMKQKRKGAQQGYQLLKKKSDALTARFRGMLKQIVQLKQAVGADMNTAAFSLAKATWAAGDFKSQLLERVRRPATFLNVAADNVAGVTLPIFHICTDPSVDVLKNVGVAAGGQVIMAAREMFLKVFSELVKLASLQTAFFTLDEEIKMTNRRVNALSNVVLPRIDGGINYIVRELDEMEREEFFRLKKIQEKKRMRKEEEDRLLHENAAGAANGHAPQSLLNDDDDDLLF
;
A
#
# COMPACT_ATOMS: atom_id res chain seq x y z
N ASN A 1 -16.47 21.29 7.62
CA ASN A 1 -15.15 21.12 6.97
C ASN A 1 -14.07 20.54 7.87
N LEU A 2 -13.83 21.06 9.08
CA LEU A 2 -12.82 20.52 10.02
C LEU A 2 -13.00 19.02 10.32
N ALA A 3 -14.22 18.58 10.63
CA ALA A 3 -14.53 17.18 10.94
C ALA A 3 -14.16 16.23 9.79
N ILE A 4 -14.41 16.64 8.55
CA ILE A 4 -14.09 15.87 7.33
C ILE A 4 -12.57 15.71 7.18
N MET A 5 -11.79 16.77 7.42
CA MET A 5 -10.32 16.70 7.35
C MET A 5 -9.73 15.84 8.48
N LYS A 6 -10.27 15.94 9.70
CA LYS A 6 -9.87 15.07 10.82
C LYS A 6 -10.18 13.59 10.53
N GLN A 7 -11.32 13.30 9.92
CA GLN A 7 -11.68 11.94 9.49
C GLN A 7 -10.75 11.43 8.37
N LYS A 8 -10.42 12.28 7.39
CA LYS A 8 -9.43 11.95 6.34
C LYS A 8 -8.05 11.66 6.94
N ARG A 9 -7.60 12.43 7.93
CA ARG A 9 -6.34 12.17 8.63
C ARG A 9 -6.35 10.81 9.33
N LYS A 10 -7.41 10.50 10.07
CA LYS A 10 -7.55 9.21 10.77
C LYS A 10 -7.55 8.05 9.77
N GLY A 11 -8.26 8.18 8.66
CA GLY A 11 -8.25 7.20 7.57
C GLY A 11 -6.86 7.02 6.93
N ALA A 12 -6.14 8.11 6.68
CA ALA A 12 -4.77 8.08 6.14
C ALA A 12 -3.79 7.42 7.12
N GLN A 13 -3.90 7.70 8.43
CA GLN A 13 -3.08 7.06 9.47
C GLN A 13 -3.35 5.55 9.57
N GLN A 14 -4.62 5.13 9.55
CA GLN A 14 -4.99 3.72 9.55
C GLN A 14 -4.51 3.01 8.28
N GLY A 15 -4.66 3.66 7.11
CA GLY A 15 -4.14 3.16 5.84
C GLY A 15 -2.62 2.99 5.83
N TYR A 16 -1.88 3.95 6.40
CA TYR A 16 -0.43 3.87 6.56
C TYR A 16 -0.02 2.66 7.42
N GLN A 17 -0.64 2.48 8.59
CA GLN A 17 -0.34 1.35 9.47
C GLN A 17 -0.62 0.00 8.81
N LEU A 18 -1.74 -0.10 8.07
CA LEU A 18 -2.12 -1.34 7.40
C LEU A 18 -1.17 -1.68 6.24
N LEU A 19 -0.80 -0.69 5.42
CA LEU A 19 0.18 -0.88 4.35
C LEU A 19 1.56 -1.22 4.90
N LYS A 20 1.95 -0.63 6.04
CA LYS A 20 3.23 -0.94 6.67
C LYS A 20 3.27 -2.40 7.14
N LYS A 21 2.22 -2.87 7.83
CA LYS A 21 2.09 -4.28 8.22
C LYS A 21 2.10 -5.23 7.02
N LYS A 22 1.39 -4.88 5.92
CA LYS A 22 1.43 -5.65 4.67
C LYS A 22 2.86 -5.72 4.10
N SER A 23 3.56 -4.59 4.02
CA SER A 23 4.94 -4.53 3.51
C SER A 23 5.90 -5.38 4.34
N ASP A 24 5.79 -5.32 5.67
CA ASP A 24 6.66 -6.09 6.56
C ASP A 24 6.40 -7.61 6.41
N ALA A 25 5.14 -8.03 6.28
CA ALA A 25 4.77 -9.43 6.02
C ALA A 25 5.28 -9.93 4.65
N LEU A 26 5.13 -9.13 3.60
CA LEU A 26 5.66 -9.45 2.27
C LEU A 26 7.19 -9.56 2.29
N THR A 27 7.87 -8.66 3.00
CA THR A 27 9.34 -8.66 3.13
C THR A 27 9.83 -9.89 3.89
N ALA A 28 9.11 -10.34 4.92
CA ALA A 28 9.45 -11.59 5.63
C ALA A 28 9.36 -12.81 4.70
N ARG A 29 8.29 -12.91 3.91
CA ARG A 29 8.13 -13.98 2.90
C ARG A 29 9.17 -13.91 1.79
N PHE A 30 9.48 -12.70 1.33
CA PHE A 30 10.51 -12.44 0.33
C PHE A 30 11.89 -12.99 0.75
N ARG A 31 12.30 -12.74 2.00
CA ARG A 31 13.55 -13.30 2.55
C ARG A 31 13.51 -14.83 2.64
N GLY A 32 12.36 -15.40 3.01
CA GLY A 32 12.16 -16.85 3.03
C GLY A 32 12.36 -17.48 1.65
N MET A 33 11.74 -16.90 0.62
CA MET A 33 11.89 -17.35 -0.76
C MET A 33 13.32 -17.16 -1.28
N LEU A 34 13.99 -16.05 -0.95
CA LEU A 34 15.37 -15.83 -1.35
C LEU A 34 16.29 -16.95 -0.84
N LYS A 35 16.13 -17.36 0.42
CA LYS A 35 16.90 -18.48 1.00
C LYS A 35 16.62 -19.79 0.27
N GLN A 36 15.34 -20.07 -0.02
CA GLN A 36 14.95 -21.27 -0.78
C GLN A 36 15.51 -21.28 -2.19
N ILE A 37 15.50 -20.13 -2.89
CA ILE A 37 16.06 -19.98 -4.24
C ILE A 37 17.56 -20.27 -4.24
N VAL A 38 18.32 -19.74 -3.28
CA VAL A 38 19.77 -19.98 -3.19
C VAL A 38 20.06 -21.47 -2.95
N GLN A 39 19.34 -22.10 -2.02
CA GLN A 39 19.50 -23.53 -1.72
C GLN A 39 19.16 -24.40 -2.94
N LEU A 40 18.01 -24.14 -3.58
CA LEU A 40 17.56 -24.92 -4.72
C LEU A 40 18.45 -24.70 -5.94
N LYS A 41 18.97 -23.48 -6.15
CA LYS A 41 19.92 -23.19 -7.24
C LYS A 41 21.24 -23.94 -7.07
N GLN A 42 21.74 -24.06 -5.83
CA GLN A 42 22.92 -24.88 -5.53
C GLN A 42 22.64 -26.37 -5.78
N ALA A 43 21.49 -26.89 -5.32
CA ALA A 43 21.09 -28.27 -5.55
C ALA A 43 20.96 -28.60 -7.04
N VAL A 44 20.25 -27.77 -7.81
CA VAL A 44 20.09 -27.93 -9.27
C VAL A 44 21.46 -27.90 -9.98
N GLY A 45 22.39 -27.06 -9.54
CA GLY A 45 23.74 -27.03 -10.09
C GLY A 45 24.51 -28.34 -9.88
N ALA A 46 24.41 -28.93 -8.69
CA ALA A 46 25.00 -30.23 -8.39
C ALA A 46 24.35 -31.36 -9.21
N ASP A 47 23.02 -31.43 -9.22
CA ASP A 47 22.27 -32.46 -9.92
C ASP A 47 22.45 -32.37 -11.45
N MET A 48 22.58 -31.15 -12.00
CA MET A 48 22.90 -30.94 -13.42
C MET A 48 24.28 -31.48 -13.78
N ASN A 49 25.30 -31.31 -12.92
CA ASN A 49 26.62 -31.90 -13.14
C ASN A 49 26.57 -33.44 -13.14
N THR A 50 25.81 -34.03 -12.22
CA THR A 50 25.61 -35.49 -12.18
C THR A 50 24.85 -35.99 -13.42
N ALA A 51 23.84 -35.24 -13.88
CA ALA A 51 23.11 -35.57 -15.11
C ALA A 51 24.00 -35.45 -16.36
N ALA A 52 24.83 -34.40 -16.46
CA ALA A 52 25.80 -34.23 -17.54
C ALA A 52 26.84 -35.37 -17.58
N PHE A 53 27.31 -35.82 -16.41
CA PHE A 53 28.19 -36.98 -16.32
C PHE A 53 27.49 -38.29 -16.73
N SER A 54 26.21 -38.44 -16.39
CA SER A 54 25.40 -39.58 -16.81
C SER A 54 25.16 -39.59 -18.32
N LEU A 55 25.03 -38.41 -18.95
CA LEU A 55 25.01 -38.27 -20.40
C LEU A 55 26.33 -38.74 -21.03
N ALA A 56 27.47 -38.34 -20.46
CA ALA A 56 28.79 -38.75 -20.95
C ALA A 56 28.96 -40.29 -20.91
N LYS A 57 28.47 -40.93 -19.83
CA LYS A 57 28.42 -42.40 -19.73
C LYS A 57 27.54 -43.02 -20.81
N ALA A 58 26.37 -42.44 -21.07
CA ALA A 58 25.45 -42.91 -22.10
C ALA A 58 26.07 -42.78 -23.50
N THR A 59 26.76 -41.67 -23.81
CA THR A 59 27.44 -41.47 -25.10
C THR A 59 28.61 -42.43 -25.30
N TRP A 60 29.32 -42.77 -24.21
CA TRP A 60 30.40 -43.76 -24.28
C TRP A 60 29.84 -45.17 -24.53
N ALA A 61 28.74 -45.55 -23.86
CA ALA A 61 28.16 -46.89 -23.95
C ALA A 61 27.37 -47.15 -25.25
N ALA A 62 26.67 -46.14 -25.78
CA ALA A 62 25.76 -46.29 -26.93
C ALA A 62 26.25 -45.61 -28.21
N GLY A 63 27.39 -44.90 -28.17
CA GLY A 63 27.88 -44.09 -29.30
C GLY A 63 27.04 -42.83 -29.53
N ASP A 64 27.03 -42.33 -30.77
CA ASP A 64 26.26 -41.14 -31.13
C ASP A 64 24.78 -41.45 -31.38
N PHE A 65 23.98 -41.35 -30.32
CA PHE A 65 22.51 -41.48 -30.38
C PHE A 65 21.78 -40.13 -30.49
N LYS A 66 22.52 -39.00 -30.58
CA LYS A 66 21.94 -37.65 -30.54
C LYS A 66 21.12 -37.34 -31.80
N SER A 67 21.64 -37.70 -32.97
CA SER A 67 20.97 -37.53 -34.26
C SER A 67 19.64 -38.28 -34.31
N GLN A 68 19.64 -39.54 -33.88
CA GLN A 68 18.44 -40.39 -33.78
C GLN A 68 17.39 -39.83 -32.82
N LEU A 69 17.83 -39.21 -31.72
CA LEU A 69 16.92 -38.57 -30.77
C LEU A 69 16.26 -37.34 -31.40
N LEU A 70 17.04 -36.46 -32.04
CA LEU A 70 16.55 -35.23 -32.66
C LEU A 70 15.51 -35.49 -33.75
N GLU A 71 15.72 -36.50 -34.60
CA GLU A 71 14.76 -36.88 -35.64
C GLU A 71 13.41 -37.34 -35.08
N ARG A 72 13.42 -37.91 -33.86
CA ARG A 72 12.21 -38.45 -33.21
C ARG A 72 11.41 -37.40 -32.43
N VAL A 73 11.97 -36.24 -32.13
CA VAL A 73 11.25 -35.18 -31.40
C VAL A 73 10.23 -34.51 -32.33
N ARG A 74 9.01 -35.06 -32.38
CA ARG A 74 7.87 -34.47 -33.11
C ARG A 74 6.87 -33.75 -32.22
N ARG A 75 6.73 -34.20 -30.97
CA ARG A 75 5.84 -33.61 -29.96
C ARG A 75 6.54 -33.58 -28.59
N PRO A 76 6.30 -32.54 -27.78
CA PRO A 76 6.81 -32.51 -26.41
C PRO A 76 6.09 -33.56 -25.55
N ALA A 77 6.83 -34.25 -24.68
CA ALA A 77 6.27 -35.21 -23.73
C ALA A 77 5.82 -34.57 -22.40
N THR A 78 6.33 -33.36 -22.10
CA THR A 78 6.06 -32.64 -20.85
C THR A 78 5.53 -31.25 -21.16
N PHE A 79 4.37 -30.93 -20.58
CA PHE A 79 3.73 -29.64 -20.64
C PHE A 79 3.85 -28.91 -19.30
N LEU A 80 3.78 -27.59 -19.36
CA LEU A 80 3.79 -26.72 -18.19
C LEU A 80 2.42 -26.07 -18.03
N ASN A 81 1.76 -26.33 -16.91
CA ASN A 81 0.53 -25.67 -16.53
C ASN A 81 0.82 -24.53 -15.56
N VAL A 82 0.17 -23.39 -15.76
CA VAL A 82 0.29 -22.23 -14.89
C VAL A 82 -0.89 -22.22 -13.93
N ALA A 83 -0.60 -22.26 -12.63
CA ALA A 83 -1.52 -22.02 -11.55
C ALA A 83 -1.25 -20.65 -10.92
N ALA A 84 -2.20 -20.12 -10.16
CA ALA A 84 -2.03 -18.89 -9.40
C ALA A 84 -2.21 -19.18 -7.91
N ASP A 85 -1.28 -18.70 -7.09
CA ASP A 85 -1.33 -18.77 -5.63
C ASP A 85 -1.41 -17.36 -5.05
N ASN A 86 -2.17 -17.17 -3.97
CA ASN A 86 -2.40 -15.85 -3.39
C ASN A 86 -1.67 -15.72 -2.05
N VAL A 87 -0.67 -14.83 -2.00
CA VAL A 87 0.09 -14.54 -0.79
C VAL A 87 -0.11 -13.07 -0.41
N ALA A 88 -0.80 -12.84 0.71
CA ALA A 88 -1.04 -11.51 1.28
C ALA A 88 -1.66 -10.50 0.27
N GLY A 89 -2.51 -11.00 -0.63
CA GLY A 89 -3.21 -10.20 -1.64
C GLY A 89 -2.36 -9.89 -2.89
N VAL A 90 -1.32 -10.69 -3.15
CA VAL A 90 -0.55 -10.71 -4.40
C VAL A 90 -0.70 -12.09 -5.02
N THR A 91 -1.09 -12.13 -6.30
CA THR A 91 -1.22 -13.37 -7.07
C THR A 91 0.13 -13.73 -7.67
N LEU A 92 0.70 -14.84 -7.21
CA LEU A 92 1.97 -15.40 -7.66
C LEU A 92 1.71 -16.54 -8.64
N PRO A 93 2.35 -16.56 -9.82
CA PRO A 93 2.25 -17.69 -10.73
C PRO A 93 3.06 -18.88 -10.20
N ILE A 94 2.44 -20.06 -10.18
CA ILE A 94 3.07 -21.34 -9.87
C ILE A 94 3.05 -22.21 -11.12
N PHE A 95 4.16 -22.90 -11.38
CA PHE A 95 4.26 -23.82 -12.51
C PHE A 95 4.12 -25.28 -12.05
N HIS A 96 3.27 -26.02 -12.76
CA HIS A 96 3.06 -27.46 -12.56
C HIS A 96 3.45 -28.23 -13.82
N ILE A 97 4.17 -29.34 -13.63
CA ILE A 97 4.55 -30.22 -14.74
C ILE A 97 3.42 -31.22 -14.96
N CYS A 98 2.96 -31.31 -16.21
CA CYS A 98 2.08 -32.36 -16.66
C CYS A 98 2.80 -33.19 -17.72
N THR A 99 2.99 -34.48 -17.44
CA THR A 99 3.61 -35.40 -18.40
C THR A 99 2.51 -36.16 -19.13
N ASP A 100 2.58 -36.17 -20.46
CA ASP A 100 1.70 -37.00 -21.27
C ASP A 100 2.31 -38.41 -21.39
N PRO A 101 1.65 -39.45 -20.84
CA PRO A 101 2.15 -40.82 -20.91
C PRO A 101 2.09 -41.41 -22.33
N SER A 102 1.39 -40.77 -23.27
CA SER A 102 1.23 -41.26 -24.65
C SER A 102 2.49 -41.04 -25.51
N VAL A 103 3.39 -40.14 -25.11
CA VAL A 103 4.56 -39.75 -25.92
C VAL A 103 5.82 -40.30 -25.29
N ASP A 104 6.27 -41.47 -25.77
CA ASP A 104 7.57 -42.05 -25.39
C ASP A 104 8.56 -41.98 -26.55
N VAL A 105 9.40 -40.93 -26.53
CA VAL A 105 10.41 -40.65 -27.56
C VAL A 105 11.58 -41.66 -27.48
N LEU A 106 11.83 -42.26 -26.32
CA LEU A 106 13.00 -43.12 -26.08
C LEU A 106 12.70 -44.62 -26.15
N LYS A 107 11.43 -45.04 -26.28
CA LYS A 107 11.01 -46.46 -26.25
C LYS A 107 11.84 -47.41 -27.13
N ASN A 108 12.33 -46.91 -28.27
CA ASN A 108 13.09 -47.69 -29.25
C ASN A 108 14.52 -47.14 -29.46
N VAL A 109 15.10 -46.41 -28.50
CA VAL A 109 16.48 -45.89 -28.56
C VAL A 109 17.39 -46.77 -27.70
N GLY A 110 18.57 -47.15 -28.19
CA GLY A 110 19.52 -47.96 -27.42
C GLY A 110 19.17 -49.44 -27.30
N VAL A 111 18.28 -49.96 -28.17
CA VAL A 111 17.92 -51.39 -28.24
C VAL A 111 19.13 -52.26 -28.62
N ALA A 112 20.03 -51.73 -29.46
CA ALA A 112 21.22 -52.44 -29.91
C ALA A 112 22.32 -52.51 -28.84
N ALA A 113 22.55 -51.42 -28.10
CA ALA A 113 23.53 -51.35 -26.99
C ALA A 113 23.23 -50.14 -26.09
N GLY A 114 23.55 -50.25 -24.79
CA GLY A 114 23.56 -49.11 -23.86
C GLY A 114 22.20 -48.57 -23.39
N GLY A 115 21.08 -49.21 -23.73
CA GLY A 115 19.72 -48.75 -23.39
C GLY A 115 19.50 -48.48 -21.89
N GLN A 116 20.02 -49.32 -20.99
CA GLN A 116 19.91 -49.09 -19.54
C GLN A 116 20.60 -47.79 -19.09
N VAL A 117 21.78 -47.49 -19.64
CA VAL A 117 22.55 -46.28 -19.30
C VAL A 117 21.85 -45.04 -19.84
N ILE A 118 21.22 -45.12 -21.02
CA ILE A 118 20.40 -44.06 -21.60
C ILE A 118 19.16 -43.79 -20.73
N MET A 119 18.47 -44.84 -20.26
CA MET A 119 17.30 -44.69 -19.40
C MET A 119 17.64 -44.10 -18.04
N ALA A 120 18.77 -44.52 -17.44
CA ALA A 120 19.28 -43.91 -16.21
C ALA A 120 19.60 -42.42 -16.40
N ALA A 121 20.24 -42.06 -17.53
CA ALA A 121 20.49 -40.65 -17.86
C ALA A 121 19.17 -39.87 -18.01
N ARG A 122 18.16 -40.44 -18.69
CA ARG A 122 16.82 -39.83 -18.83
C ARG A 122 16.19 -39.55 -17.47
N GLU A 123 16.19 -40.51 -16.56
CA GLU A 123 15.61 -40.35 -15.22
C GLU A 123 16.27 -39.22 -14.43
N MET A 124 17.61 -39.13 -14.49
CA MET A 124 18.35 -38.04 -13.87
C MET A 124 18.00 -36.67 -14.48
N PHE A 125 17.87 -36.57 -15.80
CA PHE A 125 17.45 -35.33 -16.45
C PHE A 125 15.99 -34.97 -16.14
N LEU A 126 15.09 -35.95 -16.02
CA LEU A 126 13.70 -35.69 -15.61
C LEU A 126 13.63 -35.17 -14.17
N LYS A 127 14.45 -35.71 -13.27
CA LYS A 127 14.57 -35.21 -11.89
C LYS A 127 15.05 -33.76 -11.88
N VAL A 128 16.16 -33.47 -12.56
CA VAL A 128 16.72 -32.11 -12.72
C VAL A 128 15.70 -31.15 -13.33
N PHE A 129 14.99 -31.58 -14.36
CA PHE A 129 13.94 -30.77 -14.99
C PHE A 129 12.83 -30.43 -14.00
N SER A 130 12.41 -31.39 -13.15
CA SER A 130 11.41 -31.13 -12.11
C SER A 130 11.85 -30.08 -11.10
N GLU A 131 13.13 -30.11 -10.70
CA GLU A 131 13.71 -29.15 -9.77
C GLU A 131 13.90 -27.79 -10.43
N LEU A 132 14.25 -27.76 -11.71
CA LEU A 132 14.41 -26.54 -12.49
C LEU A 132 13.07 -25.82 -12.69
N VAL A 133 11.97 -26.54 -12.93
CA VAL A 133 10.63 -25.94 -13.00
C VAL A 133 10.20 -25.36 -11.65
N LYS A 134 10.47 -26.07 -10.54
CA LYS A 134 10.24 -25.53 -9.19
C LYS A 134 11.05 -24.25 -8.95
N LEU A 135 12.32 -24.24 -9.37
CA LEU A 135 13.18 -23.07 -9.27
C LEU A 135 12.65 -21.90 -10.12
N ALA A 136 12.24 -22.17 -11.36
CA ALA A 136 11.63 -21.17 -12.24
C ALA A 136 10.36 -20.56 -11.63
N SER A 137 9.50 -21.40 -11.03
CA SER A 137 8.29 -20.96 -10.34
C SER A 137 8.62 -20.00 -9.19
N LEU A 138 9.61 -20.35 -8.35
CA LEU A 138 10.05 -19.49 -7.26
C LEU A 138 10.68 -18.19 -7.77
N GLN A 139 11.46 -18.24 -8.86
CA GLN A 139 12.08 -17.06 -9.45
C GLN A 139 11.05 -16.09 -10.03
N THR A 140 10.07 -16.59 -10.81
CA THR A 140 9.02 -15.74 -11.36
C THR A 140 8.19 -15.12 -10.23
N ALA A 141 7.79 -15.91 -9.23
CA ALA A 141 7.08 -15.41 -8.06
C ALA A 141 7.91 -14.35 -7.29
N PHE A 142 9.23 -14.54 -7.20
CA PHE A 142 10.14 -13.60 -6.56
C PHE A 142 10.19 -12.24 -7.27
N PHE A 143 10.25 -12.22 -8.61
CA PHE A 143 10.23 -10.97 -9.38
C PHE A 143 8.91 -10.22 -9.23
N THR A 144 7.78 -10.93 -9.32
CA THR A 144 6.45 -10.32 -9.12
C THR A 144 6.31 -9.76 -7.70
N LEU A 145 6.78 -10.49 -6.69
CA LEU A 145 6.71 -10.03 -5.30
C LEU A 145 7.61 -8.81 -5.05
N ASP A 146 8.81 -8.75 -5.64
CA ASP A 146 9.72 -7.61 -5.51
C ASP A 146 9.09 -6.30 -6.01
N GLU A 147 8.43 -6.38 -7.17
CA GLU A 147 7.74 -5.22 -7.76
C GLU A 147 6.60 -4.72 -6.85
N GLU A 148 5.79 -5.64 -6.32
CA GLU A 148 4.70 -5.32 -5.38
C GLU A 148 5.21 -4.73 -4.06
N ILE A 149 6.34 -5.22 -3.54
CA ILE A 149 6.98 -4.65 -2.35
C ILE A 149 7.47 -3.22 -2.64
N LYS A 150 8.12 -2.99 -3.78
CA LYS A 150 8.56 -1.65 -4.19
C LYS A 150 7.38 -0.69 -4.35
N MET A 151 6.29 -1.12 -4.99
CA MET A 151 5.07 -0.31 -5.11
C MET A 151 4.46 0.00 -3.74
N THR A 152 4.39 -0.97 -2.85
CA THR A 152 3.85 -0.77 -1.49
C THR A 152 4.72 0.20 -0.68
N ASN A 153 6.05 0.07 -0.75
CA ASN A 153 6.97 0.98 -0.07
C ASN A 153 6.89 2.41 -0.63
N ARG A 154 6.75 2.57 -1.94
CA ARG A 154 6.49 3.89 -2.55
C ARG A 154 5.19 4.50 -2.04
N ARG A 155 4.11 3.72 -1.90
CA ARG A 155 2.82 4.18 -1.35
C ARG A 155 2.93 4.57 0.12
N VAL A 156 3.64 3.78 0.93
CA VAL A 156 3.91 4.09 2.34
C VAL A 156 4.66 5.42 2.47
N ASN A 157 5.70 5.62 1.65
CA ASN A 157 6.50 6.86 1.65
C ASN A 157 5.71 8.08 1.16
N ALA A 158 4.87 7.90 0.13
CA ALA A 158 3.98 8.96 -0.34
C ALA A 158 2.97 9.37 0.74
N LEU A 159 2.43 8.40 1.48
CA LEU A 159 1.52 8.66 2.59
C LEU A 159 2.20 9.44 3.73
N SER A 160 3.40 9.02 4.15
CA SER A 160 4.11 9.67 5.27
C SER A 160 4.64 11.06 4.94
N ASN A 161 5.22 11.25 3.74
CA ASN A 161 5.98 12.46 3.44
C ASN A 161 5.20 13.51 2.65
N VAL A 162 4.10 13.12 1.99
CA VAL A 162 3.32 14.04 1.14
C VAL A 162 1.89 14.18 1.64
N VAL A 163 1.16 13.07 1.81
CA VAL A 163 -0.28 13.12 2.09
C VAL A 163 -0.57 13.54 3.53
N LEU A 164 0.08 12.92 4.53
CA LEU A 164 -0.09 13.27 5.94
C LEU A 164 0.25 14.74 6.22
N PRO A 165 1.43 15.27 5.82
CA PRO A 165 1.77 16.67 6.02
C PRO A 165 0.81 17.64 5.33
N ARG A 166 0.32 17.30 4.13
CA ARG A 166 -0.66 18.13 3.40
C ARG A 166 -2.00 18.19 4.13
N ILE A 167 -2.46 17.09 4.71
CA ILE A 167 -3.70 17.06 5.50
C ILE A 167 -3.51 17.83 6.81
N ASP A 168 -2.38 17.64 7.51
CA ASP A 168 -2.09 18.36 8.76
C ASP A 168 -1.96 19.87 8.53
N GLY A 169 -1.32 20.30 7.43
CA GLY A 169 -1.29 21.71 7.03
C GLY A 169 -2.68 22.29 6.79
N GLY A 170 -3.56 21.54 6.12
CA GLY A 170 -4.96 21.94 5.91
C GLY A 170 -5.77 22.02 7.21
N ILE A 171 -5.55 21.10 8.15
CA ILE A 171 -6.19 21.14 9.48
C ILE A 171 -5.71 22.39 10.24
N ASN A 172 -4.41 22.64 10.26
CA ASN A 172 -3.84 23.80 10.96
C ASN A 172 -4.36 25.13 10.38
N TYR A 173 -4.54 25.21 9.06
CA TYR A 173 -5.14 26.38 8.43
C TYR A 173 -6.59 26.61 8.89
N ILE A 174 -7.43 25.56 8.85
CA ILE A 174 -8.84 25.67 9.29
C ILE A 174 -8.93 26.03 10.78
N VAL A 175 -8.07 25.45 11.63
CA VAL A 175 -8.07 25.77 13.06
C VAL A 175 -7.67 27.23 13.30
N ARG A 176 -6.63 27.73 12.62
CA ARG A 176 -6.23 29.15 12.72
C ARG A 176 -7.36 30.09 12.27
N GLU A 177 -8.07 29.76 11.20
CA GLU A 177 -9.18 30.57 10.71
C GLU A 177 -10.36 30.59 11.69
N LEU A 178 -10.68 29.43 12.30
CA LEU A 178 -11.73 29.34 13.32
C LEU A 178 -11.36 30.13 14.58
N ASP A 179 -10.11 30.02 15.04
CA ASP A 179 -9.62 30.75 16.21
C ASP A 179 -9.66 32.27 15.98
N GLU A 180 -9.35 32.75 14.76
CA GLU A 180 -9.43 34.17 14.41
C GLU A 180 -10.89 34.66 14.35
N MET A 181 -11.79 33.87 13.76
CA MET A 181 -13.22 34.16 13.76
C MET A 181 -13.80 34.23 15.19
N GLU A 182 -13.44 33.28 16.06
CA GLU A 182 -13.86 33.28 17.47
C GLU A 182 -13.31 34.50 18.21
N ARG A 183 -12.06 34.89 17.92
CA ARG A 183 -11.43 36.09 18.46
C ARG A 183 -12.19 37.36 18.01
N GLU A 184 -12.54 37.49 16.74
CA GLU A 184 -13.35 38.63 16.25
C GLU A 184 -14.72 38.71 16.91
N GLU A 185 -15.42 37.57 17.04
CA GLU A 185 -16.71 37.51 17.73
C GLU A 185 -16.58 37.88 19.21
N PHE A 186 -15.53 37.42 19.88
CA PHE A 186 -15.24 37.79 21.26
C PHE A 186 -15.02 39.30 21.42
N PHE A 187 -14.26 39.93 20.50
CA PHE A 187 -14.08 41.38 20.51
C PHE A 187 -15.38 42.15 20.26
N ARG A 188 -16.25 41.68 19.33
CA ARG A 188 -17.58 42.27 19.10
C ARG A 188 -18.45 42.21 20.35
N LEU A 189 -18.55 41.04 20.99
CA LEU A 189 -19.34 40.85 22.20
C LEU A 189 -18.83 41.71 23.36
N LYS A 190 -17.50 41.80 23.53
CA LYS A 190 -16.87 42.65 24.55
C LYS A 190 -17.24 44.13 24.36
N LYS A 191 -17.18 44.67 23.14
CA LYS A 191 -17.59 46.05 22.85
C LYS A 191 -19.07 46.30 23.12
N ILE A 192 -19.94 45.33 22.83
CA ILE A 192 -21.38 45.46 23.10
C ILE A 192 -21.65 45.48 24.61
N GLN A 193 -20.99 44.61 25.37
CA GLN A 193 -21.08 44.63 26.83
C GLN A 193 -20.54 45.94 27.41
N GLU A 194 -19.42 46.44 26.91
CA GLU A 194 -18.85 47.72 27.33
C GLU A 194 -19.81 48.88 27.06
N LYS A 195 -20.39 48.97 25.85
CA LYS A 195 -21.44 49.96 25.54
C LYS A 195 -22.69 49.82 26.40
N LYS A 196 -23.11 48.60 26.72
CA LYS A 196 -24.25 48.37 27.64
C LYS A 196 -23.92 48.81 29.07
N ARG A 197 -22.69 48.57 29.54
CA ARG A 197 -22.23 49.00 30.86
C ARG A 197 -22.18 50.52 30.96
N MET A 198 -21.60 51.19 29.95
CA MET A 198 -21.56 52.66 29.88
C MET A 198 -22.96 53.28 29.89
N ARG A 199 -23.91 52.74 29.10
CA ARG A 199 -25.32 53.21 29.14
C ARG A 199 -25.98 53.03 30.49
N LYS A 200 -25.71 51.91 31.17
CA LYS A 200 -26.23 51.66 32.53
C LYS A 200 -25.66 52.64 33.53
N GLU A 201 -24.35 52.92 33.45
CA GLU A 201 -23.69 53.92 34.29
C GLU A 201 -24.20 55.34 34.02
N GLU A 202 -24.53 55.69 32.77
CA GLU A 202 -25.19 56.96 32.42
C GLU A 202 -26.63 57.02 32.92
N GLU A 203 -27.43 55.97 32.77
CA GLU A 203 -28.79 55.88 33.33
C GLU A 203 -28.77 55.99 34.87
N ASP A 204 -27.85 55.31 35.54
CA ASP A 204 -27.68 55.38 37.00
C ASP A 204 -27.26 56.80 37.44
N ARG A 205 -26.43 57.50 36.66
CA ARG A 205 -26.07 58.91 36.92
C ARG A 205 -27.26 59.86 36.74
N LEU A 206 -28.04 59.70 35.67
CA LEU A 206 -29.23 60.51 35.41
C LEU A 206 -30.33 60.27 36.47
N LEU A 207 -30.47 59.03 36.95
CA LEU A 207 -31.35 58.70 38.07
C LEU A 207 -30.88 59.35 39.39
N HIS A 208 -29.56 59.37 39.63
CA HIS A 208 -28.99 60.06 40.79
C HIS A 208 -29.15 61.58 40.74
N GLU A 209 -29.01 62.20 39.55
CA GLU A 209 -29.26 63.63 39.35
C GLU A 209 -30.75 63.98 39.50
N ASN A 210 -31.66 63.16 38.98
CA ASN A 210 -33.10 63.34 39.17
C ASN A 210 -33.53 63.14 40.64
N ALA A 211 -32.89 62.21 41.37
CA ALA A 211 -33.12 62.03 42.81
C ALA A 211 -32.54 63.19 43.65
N ALA A 212 -31.42 63.79 43.23
CA ALA A 212 -30.86 64.99 43.85
C ALA A 212 -31.72 66.24 43.54
N GLY A 213 -32.32 66.32 42.35
CA GLY A 213 -33.31 67.33 41.99
C GLY A 213 -34.61 67.23 42.79
N ALA A 214 -35.03 66.01 43.16
CA ALA A 214 -36.21 65.78 44.00
C ALA A 214 -36.00 66.13 45.50
N ALA A 215 -34.75 66.25 45.96
CA ALA A 215 -34.42 66.66 47.33
C ALA A 215 -34.43 68.19 47.53
N ASN A 216 -34.39 68.98 46.45
CA ASN A 216 -34.64 70.43 46.47
C ASN A 216 -36.00 70.70 45.81
N GLY A 217 -37.06 70.67 46.61
CA GLY A 217 -38.42 70.92 46.16
C GLY A 217 -38.59 72.30 45.51
N HIS A 218 -38.77 72.30 44.20
CA HIS A 218 -39.53 73.33 43.48
C HIS A 218 -40.17 72.74 42.23
N ALA A 219 -41.50 72.68 42.21
CA ALA A 219 -42.29 72.73 40.99
C ALA A 219 -42.92 74.13 40.91
N PRO A 220 -43.35 74.66 39.74
CA PRO A 220 -43.57 73.96 38.47
C PRO A 220 -43.06 74.74 37.22
N GLN A 221 -42.96 74.10 36.05
CA GLN A 221 -43.51 74.68 34.82
C GLN A 221 -43.59 73.67 33.66
N SER A 222 -44.80 73.57 33.10
CA SER A 222 -45.05 73.00 31.78
C SER A 222 -44.52 73.97 30.73
N LEU A 223 -43.68 73.49 29.81
CA LEU A 223 -43.35 74.15 28.54
C LEU A 223 -43.44 73.10 27.44
N LEU A 224 -44.63 73.02 26.83
CA LEU A 224 -44.72 72.68 25.41
C LEU A 224 -43.87 73.70 24.65
N ASN A 225 -42.92 73.22 23.84
CA ASN A 225 -42.86 73.58 22.43
C ASN A 225 -41.84 72.73 21.68
N ASP A 226 -42.36 72.16 20.61
CA ASP A 226 -41.71 71.81 19.35
C ASP A 226 -40.41 72.56 19.06
N ASP A 227 -39.39 71.85 18.60
CA ASP A 227 -38.97 71.93 17.19
C ASP A 227 -37.74 71.03 16.92
N ASP A 228 -37.64 70.65 15.66
CA ASP A 228 -36.50 70.10 14.92
C ASP A 228 -36.36 68.57 14.89
N ASP A 229 -37.16 68.00 13.98
CA ASP A 229 -36.64 67.30 12.79
C ASP A 229 -35.13 67.49 12.57
N ASP A 230 -34.38 66.39 12.49
CA ASP A 230 -33.45 66.20 11.36
C ASP A 230 -32.88 64.76 11.26
N LEU A 231 -33.21 64.14 10.12
CA LEU A 231 -32.32 63.43 9.17
C LEU A 231 -31.42 62.31 9.74
N LEU A 232 -31.72 61.03 9.42
CA LEU A 232 -31.32 60.28 8.21
C LEU A 232 -29.89 59.69 8.22
N PHE A 233 -29.87 58.40 7.88
CA PHE A 233 -28.76 57.46 7.58
C PHE A 233 -28.11 56.70 8.75
#